data_AF-A0A6B3CCU6-F1
#
_entry.id   AF-A0A6B3CCU6-F1
#
_cell.length_a   1.000
_cell.length_b   1.000
_cell.length_c   1.000
_cell.angle_alpha   90.00
_cell.angle_beta   90.00
_cell.angle_gamma   90.00
#
_symmetry.space_group_name_H-M   'P 1'
#
loop_
_entity.id
_entity.type
_entity.pdbx_description
1 polymer ?
#
loop_
_entity_poly.entity_id
_entity_poly.type
_entity_poly.pdbx_seq_one_letter_code
_entity_poly.pdbx_strand_id
1 'polypeptide(L)'
;YDSPRSGGVIAINLREQADGSDDELIGAELVSAEDDLLLISKKAQSIRFTASDDTLRPMGRATSGVKGMSFREGDELLSMNVVRAGTFVFTATDGGYAKRTSV
;
A
#
# COMPACT_ATOMS: atom_id res chain seq x y z
N TYR A 1 -5.30 14.01 -20.06
CA TYR A 1 -4.23 12.99 -20.10
C TYR A 1 -4.91 11.63 -20.12
N ASP A 2 -5.67 11.35 -21.18
CA ASP A 2 -6.54 10.18 -21.23
C ASP A 2 -6.30 9.46 -22.55
N SER A 3 -5.51 8.39 -22.49
CA SER A 3 -5.36 7.45 -23.60
C SER A 3 -5.26 6.06 -22.98
N PRO A 4 -6.38 5.41 -22.65
CA PRO A 4 -6.37 3.97 -22.44
C PRO A 4 -5.80 3.33 -23.71
N ARG A 5 -4.72 2.57 -23.55
CA ARG A 5 -4.04 1.85 -24.65
C ARG A 5 -4.16 0.36 -24.37
N SER A 6 -4.44 -0.42 -25.41
CA SER A 6 -4.50 -1.88 -25.33
C SER A 6 -3.19 -2.51 -24.84
N GLY A 7 -2.04 -1.90 -25.13
CA GLY A 7 -0.72 -2.35 -24.65
C GLY A 7 -0.40 -1.98 -23.20
N GLY A 8 -1.35 -1.43 -22.45
CA GLY A 8 -1.09 -0.90 -21.13
C GLY A 8 -0.36 0.44 -21.15
N VAL A 9 -0.20 1.01 -19.97
CA VAL A 9 0.38 2.33 -19.77
C VAL A 9 1.02 2.37 -18.38
N ILE A 10 2.21 2.98 -18.25
CA ILE A 10 2.97 3.04 -16.98
C ILE A 10 2.15 3.76 -15.92
N ALA A 11 1.81 3.09 -14.81
CA ALA A 11 1.04 3.65 -13.70
C ALA A 11 1.94 4.26 -12.60
N ILE A 12 3.07 3.60 -12.32
CA ILE A 12 4.09 4.00 -11.36
C ILE A 12 5.43 3.42 -11.83
N ASN A 13 6.55 4.07 -11.50
CA ASN A 13 7.89 3.53 -11.72
C ASN A 13 8.32 2.70 -10.52
N LEU A 14 8.53 1.40 -10.73
CA LEU A 14 9.08 0.47 -9.75
C LEU A 14 10.61 0.50 -9.83
N ARG A 15 11.28 0.40 -8.68
CA ARG A 15 12.75 0.51 -8.57
C ARG A 15 13.38 -0.87 -8.46
N GLU A 16 14.60 -1.00 -8.95
CA GLU A 16 15.44 -2.16 -8.62
C GLU A 16 15.90 -2.07 -7.16
N GLN A 17 15.82 -3.18 -6.46
CA GLN A 17 16.23 -3.39 -5.08
C GLN A 17 17.72 -3.71 -5.00
N ALA A 18 18.28 -3.65 -3.78
CA ALA A 18 19.73 -3.85 -3.57
C ALA A 18 20.21 -5.26 -3.93
N ASP A 19 19.32 -6.25 -3.96
CA ASP A 19 19.61 -7.63 -4.34
C ASP A 19 19.39 -7.91 -5.84
N GLY A 20 19.06 -6.89 -6.63
CA GLY A 20 18.81 -6.99 -8.07
C GLY A 20 17.40 -7.45 -8.44
N SER A 21 16.49 -7.58 -7.46
CA SER A 21 15.06 -7.78 -7.72
C SER A 21 14.36 -6.45 -8.03
N ASP A 22 13.22 -6.48 -8.71
CA ASP A 22 12.38 -5.27 -8.88
C ASP A 22 11.42 -5.12 -7.69
N ASP A 23 11.09 -3.88 -7.34
CA ASP A 23 9.96 -3.56 -6.47
C ASP A 23 8.64 -3.94 -7.17
N GLU A 24 7.59 -4.20 -6.40
CA GLU A 24 6.36 -4.78 -6.92
C GLU A 24 5.10 -4.01 -6.47
N LEU A 25 4.12 -3.94 -7.38
CA LEU A 25 2.80 -3.41 -7.05
C LEU A 25 1.96 -4.48 -6.35
N ILE A 26 1.67 -4.28 -5.05
CA ILE A 26 0.86 -5.23 -4.26
C ILE A 26 -0.64 -4.91 -4.25
N GLY A 27 -1.02 -3.69 -4.59
CA GLY A 27 -2.42 -3.25 -4.53
C GLY A 27 -2.63 -1.85 -5.07
N ALA A 28 -3.87 -1.56 -5.46
CA ALA A 28 -4.31 -0.25 -5.90
C ALA A 28 -5.76 -0.04 -5.46
N GLU A 29 -6.04 1.12 -4.84
CA GLU A 29 -7.37 1.48 -4.38
C GLU A 29 -7.74 2.90 -4.82
N LEU A 30 -9.04 3.15 -4.96
CA LEU A 30 -9.57 4.49 -5.11
C LEU A 30 -9.70 5.12 -3.72
N VAL A 31 -9.15 6.32 -3.58
CA VAL A 31 -9.02 7.02 -2.29
C VAL A 31 -9.44 8.48 -2.47
N SER A 32 -10.04 9.07 -1.45
CA SER A 32 -10.19 10.54 -1.34
C SER A 32 -9.25 11.12 -0.28
N ALA A 33 -9.14 12.45 -0.22
CA ALA A 33 -8.26 13.13 0.73
C ALA A 33 -8.71 12.98 2.19
N GLU A 34 -9.95 12.55 2.42
CA GLU A 34 -10.57 12.31 3.72
C GLU A 34 -10.48 10.84 4.17
N ASP A 35 -10.09 9.94 3.26
CA ASP A 35 -9.96 8.53 3.56
C ASP A 35 -8.69 8.27 4.41
N ASP A 36 -8.81 7.39 5.38
CA ASP A 36 -7.65 6.83 6.08
C ASP A 36 -7.15 5.58 5.35
N LEU A 37 -5.84 5.48 5.17
CA LEU A 37 -5.17 4.30 4.67
C LEU A 37 -4.56 3.50 5.80
N LEU A 38 -4.73 2.19 5.75
CA LEU A 38 -4.10 1.22 6.63
C LEU A 38 -3.14 0.36 5.80
N LEU A 39 -1.85 0.46 6.11
CA LEU A 39 -0.81 -0.40 5.57
C LEU A 39 -0.41 -1.44 6.61
N ILE A 40 -0.25 -2.69 6.20
CA ILE A 40 0.14 -3.80 7.08
C ILE A 40 1.30 -4.56 6.44
N SER A 41 2.37 -4.78 7.20
CA SER A 41 3.52 -5.57 6.76
C SER A 41 3.35 -7.07 7.05
N LYS A 42 4.16 -7.91 6.39
CA LYS A 42 4.16 -9.35 6.59
C LYS A 42 4.54 -9.76 8.01
N LYS A 43 5.38 -8.99 8.70
CA LYS A 43 5.67 -9.15 10.14
C LYS A 43 4.69 -8.42 11.06
N ALA A 44 3.47 -8.17 10.58
CA ALA A 44 2.33 -7.63 11.32
C ALA A 44 2.56 -6.23 11.94
N GLN A 45 3.46 -5.42 11.37
CA GLN A 45 3.48 -3.99 11.67
C GLN A 45 2.36 -3.32 10.91
N SER A 46 1.76 -2.29 11.50
CA SER A 46 0.72 -1.50 10.84
C SER A 46 0.97 -0.02 11.02
N ILE A 47 0.61 0.77 10.01
CA ILE A 47 0.54 2.22 10.09
C ILE A 47 -0.79 2.65 9.48
N ARG A 48 -1.43 3.61 10.14
CA ARG A 48 -2.64 4.27 9.65
C ARG A 48 -2.36 5.76 9.52
N PHE A 49 -2.75 6.33 8.40
CA PHE A 49 -2.65 7.77 8.16
C PHE A 49 -3.74 8.23 7.20
N THR A 50 -4.15 9.49 7.33
CA THR A 50 -5.10 10.12 6.41
C THR A 50 -4.42 10.43 5.09
N ALA A 51 -5.06 10.12 3.97
CA ALA A 51 -4.57 10.33 2.61
C ALA A 51 -4.73 11.78 2.12
N SER A 52 -4.61 12.76 3.00
CA SER A 52 -4.69 14.18 2.66
C SER A 52 -3.63 14.57 1.63
N ASP A 53 -3.87 15.63 0.86
CA ASP A 53 -2.91 16.09 -0.15
C ASP A 53 -1.55 16.49 0.45
N ASP A 54 -1.49 16.90 1.72
CA ASP A 54 -0.23 17.23 2.41
C ASP A 54 0.59 15.97 2.75
N THR A 55 -0.07 14.87 3.10
CA THR A 55 0.57 13.59 3.45
C THR A 55 0.82 12.71 2.22
N LEU A 56 -0.08 12.74 1.25
CA LEU A 56 -0.05 11.94 0.02
C LEU A 56 -0.42 12.80 -1.19
N ARG A 57 0.54 13.63 -1.64
CA ARG A 57 0.35 14.55 -2.76
C ARG A 57 -0.10 13.83 -4.04
N PRO A 58 -1.08 14.37 -4.79
CA PRO A 58 -1.39 13.92 -6.14
C PRO A 58 -0.18 14.07 -7.06
N MET A 59 0.17 12.99 -7.77
CA MET A 59 1.34 12.94 -8.65
C MET A 59 0.98 12.40 -10.04
N GLY A 60 1.80 12.74 -11.02
CA GLY A 60 1.75 12.09 -12.33
C GLY A 60 2.15 10.60 -12.26
N ARG A 61 1.89 9.88 -13.34
CA ARG A 61 2.05 8.42 -13.39
C ARG A 61 3.50 7.94 -13.42
N ALA A 62 4.35 8.58 -14.20
CA ALA A 62 5.76 8.19 -14.33
C ALA A 62 6.61 8.72 -13.16
N THR A 63 6.17 8.45 -11.93
CA THR A 63 6.85 8.84 -10.68
C THR A 63 7.09 7.60 -9.83
N SER A 64 7.97 7.70 -8.82
CA SER A 64 8.25 6.58 -7.89
C SER A 64 7.38 6.62 -6.62
N GLY A 65 6.42 7.53 -6.54
CA GLY A 65 5.63 7.75 -5.33
C GLY A 65 6.42 8.31 -4.13
N VAL A 66 5.81 8.19 -2.96
CA VAL A 66 6.37 8.59 -1.65
C VAL A 66 6.38 7.39 -0.70
N LYS A 67 7.20 7.45 0.35
CA LYS A 67 7.30 6.37 1.33
C LYS A 67 6.11 6.38 2.28
N GLY A 68 5.26 5.34 2.23
CA GLY A 68 4.14 5.17 3.15
C GLY A 68 4.46 4.45 4.46
N MET A 69 5.34 3.45 4.44
CA MET A 69 5.77 2.69 5.62
C MET A 69 7.29 2.49 5.62
N SER A 70 7.91 2.51 6.80
CA SER A 70 9.29 2.04 6.99
C SER A 70 9.26 0.62 7.54
N PHE A 71 10.00 -0.28 6.88
CA PHE A 71 10.07 -1.69 7.27
C PHE A 71 11.26 -1.96 8.20
N ARG A 72 11.14 -3.00 9.01
CA ARG A 72 12.29 -3.64 9.65
C ARG A 72 12.99 -4.55 8.65
N GLU A 73 14.19 -5.00 8.98
CA GLU A 73 14.95 -5.93 8.15
C GLU A 73 14.13 -7.19 7.81
N GLY A 74 14.13 -7.55 6.52
CA GLY A 74 13.41 -8.70 5.97
C GLY A 74 11.88 -8.63 6.15
N ASP A 75 11.32 -7.43 6.20
CA ASP A 75 9.87 -7.19 6.23
C ASP A 75 9.45 -6.46 4.94
N GLU A 76 8.21 -6.67 4.53
CA GLU A 76 7.66 -6.19 3.28
C GLU A 76 6.18 -5.84 3.46
N LEU A 77 5.64 -5.00 2.57
CA LEU A 77 4.22 -4.67 2.62
C LEU A 77 3.39 -5.89 2.23
N LEU A 78 2.43 -6.25 3.08
CA LEU A 78 1.51 -7.35 2.81
C LEU A 78 0.17 -6.83 2.26
N SER A 79 -0.33 -5.71 2.79
CA SER A 79 -1.61 -5.15 2.35
C SER A 79 -1.70 -3.65 2.56
N MET A 80 -2.54 -3.03 1.72
CA MET A 80 -3.01 -1.65 1.83
C MET A 80 -4.53 -1.67 1.72
N ASN A 81 -5.24 -0.96 2.59
CA ASN A 81 -6.69 -0.84 2.54
C ASN A 81 -7.15 0.58 2.92
N VAL A 82 -8.21 1.08 2.29
CA VAL A 82 -8.98 2.21 2.82
C VAL A 82 -9.79 1.76 4.04
N VAL A 83 -9.65 2.50 5.14
CA VAL A 83 -10.36 2.20 6.38
C VAL A 83 -11.85 2.54 6.23
N ARG A 84 -12.69 1.56 6.54
CA ARG A 84 -14.16 1.72 6.58
C ARG A 84 -14.67 1.40 7.98
N ALA A 85 -15.53 2.27 8.51
CA ALA A 85 -16.11 2.08 9.84
C ALA A 85 -16.89 0.76 9.95
N GLY A 86 -16.81 0.09 11.10
CA GLY A 86 -17.49 -1.19 11.35
C GLY A 86 -16.85 -2.40 10.67
N THR A 87 -15.66 -2.24 10.08
CA THR A 87 -14.89 -3.35 9.52
C THR A 87 -13.80 -3.84 10.48
N PHE A 88 -13.05 -4.85 10.07
CA PHE A 88 -12.03 -5.50 10.90
C PHE A 88 -10.79 -5.80 10.07
N VAL A 89 -9.62 -5.72 10.70
CA VAL A 89 -8.43 -6.43 10.23
C VAL A 89 -8.52 -7.86 10.71
N PHE A 90 -8.55 -8.80 9.76
CA PHE A 90 -8.40 -10.21 10.03
C PHE A 90 -6.98 -10.64 9.67
N THR A 91 -6.22 -11.08 10.66
CA THR A 91 -4.84 -11.56 10.48
C THR A 91 -4.80 -13.06 10.72
N ALA A 92 -4.14 -13.79 9.83
CA ALA A 92 -3.82 -15.20 9.96
C ALA A 92 -2.32 -15.41 9.78
N THR A 93 -1.74 -16.39 10.49
CA THR A 93 -0.32 -16.74 10.39
C THR A 93 -0.14 -18.15 9.84
N ASP A 94 1.05 -18.46 9.34
CA ASP A 94 1.42 -19.81 8.86
C ASP A 94 1.35 -20.89 9.95
N GLY A 95 1.39 -20.48 11.23
CA GLY A 95 1.17 -21.36 12.38
C GLY A 95 -0.29 -21.69 12.66
N GLY A 96 -1.23 -21.21 11.84
CA GLY A 96 -2.67 -21.46 11.99
C GLY A 96 -3.37 -20.61 13.04
N TYR A 97 -2.72 -19.55 13.54
CA TYR A 97 -3.34 -18.62 14.49
C TYR A 97 -4.03 -17.49 13.76
N ALA A 98 -5.20 -17.07 14.25
CA ALA A 98 -5.93 -15.94 13.68
C ALA A 98 -6.50 -15.02 14.76
N LYS A 99 -6.57 -13.73 14.42
CA LYS A 99 -7.17 -12.68 15.24
C LYS A 99 -7.97 -11.73 14.35
N ARG A 100 -9.10 -11.26 14.85
CA ARG A 100 -9.81 -10.09 14.30
C ARG A 100 -9.62 -8.89 15.23
N THR A 101 -9.35 -7.71 14.68
CA THR A 101 -9.27 -6.45 15.42
C THR A 101 -10.13 -5.43 14.68
N SER A 102 -10.99 -4.69 15.39
CA SER A 102 -11.75 -3.60 14.77
C SER A 102 -10.79 -2.50 14.29
N VAL A 103 -11.08 -1.93 13.12
CA VAL A 103 -10.41 -0.70 12.64
C VAL A 103 -10.98 0.56 13.28
#